data_AF-A0A817LKX6-F1
#
_entry.id   AF-A0A817LKX6-F1
#
_cell.length_a   1.000
_cell.length_b   1.000
_cell.length_c   1.000
_cell.angle_alpha   90.00
_cell.angle_beta   90.00
_cell.angle_gamma   90.00
#
_symmetry.space_group_name_H-M   'P 1'
#
loop_
_entity.id
_entity.type
_entity.pdbx_description
1 polymer ?
#
loop_
_entity_poly.entity_id
_entity_poly.type
_entity_poly.pdbx_seq_one_letter_code
_entity_poly.pdbx_strand_id
1 'polypeptide(L)'
;MEESLLESDTLSKRSVFAYSVGHVLNDLTGSMWLSYLIIFYYRVVNFSNASAGYLLFIGQIADAISTVFVGWGSDRTRTGLCHYGRRKTWHLIGVICVLISFPFCFNLCIGCKDSHLWVQFIYYALFIIIFQFGWACSQITHLAMINDLTHKDGERVALNSYR
;
A
#
# COMPACT_ATOMS: atom_id res chain seq x y z
N MET A 1 18.37 34.88 -20.25
CA MET A 1 17.48 34.94 -19.06
C MET A 1 16.23 34.07 -19.20
N GLU A 2 16.12 33.27 -20.27
CA GLU A 2 15.10 32.20 -20.43
C GLU A 2 15.64 30.79 -20.11
N GLU A 3 16.96 30.56 -20.21
CA GLU A 3 17.56 29.25 -19.87
C GLU A 3 17.53 28.92 -18.37
N SER A 4 17.51 29.91 -17.49
CA SER A 4 17.51 29.70 -16.03
C SER A 4 16.14 29.29 -15.45
N LEU A 5 15.06 29.35 -16.24
CA LEU A 5 13.73 28.88 -15.82
C LEU A 5 13.46 27.42 -16.23
N LEU A 6 14.20 26.89 -17.22
CA LEU A 6 14.10 25.49 -17.67
C LEU A 6 14.86 24.50 -16.78
N GLU A 7 15.86 24.97 -16.03
CA GLU A 7 16.65 24.11 -15.12
C GLU A 7 15.91 23.77 -13.82
N SER A 8 14.86 24.53 -13.47
CA SER A 8 14.07 24.31 -12.25
C SER A 8 13.08 23.14 -12.33
N ASP A 9 12.97 22.51 -13.50
CA ASP A 9 11.81 21.70 -13.90
C ASP A 9 12.20 20.27 -14.32
N THR A 10 13.45 19.86 -14.06
CA THR A 10 13.90 18.47 -14.25
C THR A 10 13.83 17.71 -12.94
N LEU A 11 13.11 16.59 -12.94
CA LEU A 11 12.95 15.75 -11.75
C LEU A 11 14.32 15.27 -11.25
N SER A 12 14.63 15.54 -9.98
CA SER A 12 15.89 15.08 -9.38
C SER A 12 16.04 13.57 -9.56
N LYS A 13 17.20 13.13 -10.06
CA LYS A 13 17.54 11.70 -10.23
C LYS A 13 17.34 10.90 -8.93
N ARG A 14 17.53 11.55 -7.77
CA ARG A 14 17.27 10.95 -6.45
C ARG A 14 15.79 10.68 -6.22
N SER A 15 14.91 11.58 -6.63
CA SER A 15 13.46 11.41 -6.53
C SER A 15 12.96 10.29 -7.45
N VAL A 16 13.50 10.20 -8.67
CA VAL A 16 13.20 9.09 -9.59
C VAL A 16 13.62 7.75 -8.98
N PHE A 17 14.85 7.67 -8.44
CA PHE A 17 15.33 6.45 -7.80
C PHE A 17 14.48 6.05 -6.59
N ALA A 18 14.16 7.00 -5.69
CA ALA A 18 13.32 6.74 -4.52
C ALA A 18 11.91 6.28 -4.91
N TYR A 19 11.34 6.88 -5.96
CA TYR A 19 10.05 6.49 -6.51
C TYR A 19 10.07 5.05 -7.06
N SER A 20 11.06 4.72 -7.91
CA SER A 20 11.19 3.36 -8.46
C SER A 20 11.41 2.30 -7.37
N VAL A 21 12.25 2.58 -6.37
CA VAL A 21 12.45 1.66 -5.22
C VAL A 21 11.15 1.45 -4.44
N GLY A 22 10.39 2.53 -4.21
CA GLY A 22 9.07 2.45 -3.59
C GLY A 22 8.10 1.58 -4.38
N HIS A 23 8.13 1.67 -5.71
CA HIS A 23 7.29 0.84 -6.58
C HIS A 23 7.66 -0.64 -6.51
N VAL A 24 8.96 -0.97 -6.56
CA VAL A 24 9.43 -2.36 -6.42
C VAL A 24 8.98 -2.96 -5.08
N LEU A 25 9.07 -2.19 -3.99
CA LEU A 25 8.62 -2.65 -2.67
C LEU A 25 7.10 -2.90 -2.65
N ASN A 26 6.34 -2.00 -3.26
CA ASN A 26 4.90 -2.13 -3.37
C ASN A 26 4.52 -3.39 -4.18
N ASP A 27 5.14 -3.60 -5.34
CA ASP A 27 4.89 -4.78 -6.18
C ASP A 27 5.27 -6.09 -5.48
N LEU A 28 6.39 -6.11 -4.75
CA LEU A 28 6.77 -7.28 -3.95
C LEU A 28 5.70 -7.58 -2.88
N THR A 29 5.23 -6.56 -2.18
CA THR A 29 4.19 -6.68 -1.15
C THR A 29 2.88 -7.21 -1.74
N GLY A 30 2.45 -6.66 -2.88
CA GLY A 30 1.26 -7.12 -3.60
C GLY A 30 1.39 -8.56 -4.12
N SER A 31 2.58 -8.94 -4.61
CA SER A 31 2.84 -10.31 -5.07
C SER A 31 2.75 -11.33 -3.93
N MET A 32 3.28 -11.00 -2.75
CA MET A 32 3.18 -11.82 -1.53
C MET A 32 1.72 -11.95 -1.08
N TRP A 33 0.97 -10.86 -1.08
CA TRP A 33 -0.45 -10.85 -0.72
C TRP A 33 -1.27 -11.80 -1.62
N LEU A 34 -1.16 -11.67 -2.94
CA LEU A 34 -2.00 -12.46 -3.87
C LEU A 34 -1.55 -13.92 -3.98
N SER A 35 -0.24 -14.18 -3.98
CA SER A 35 0.29 -15.51 -4.33
C SER A 35 0.65 -16.35 -3.11
N TYR A 36 1.21 -15.72 -2.06
CA TYR A 36 1.76 -16.44 -0.92
C TYR A 36 0.78 -16.55 0.26
N LEU A 37 -0.21 -15.66 0.37
CA LEU A 37 -1.13 -15.63 1.51
C LEU A 37 -1.82 -16.97 1.76
N ILE A 38 -2.47 -17.55 0.75
CA ILE A 38 -3.19 -18.83 0.90
C ILE A 38 -2.21 -19.93 1.34
N ILE A 39 -1.03 -19.97 0.71
CA ILE A 39 0.01 -20.97 1.00
C ILE A 39 0.47 -20.84 2.45
N PHE A 40 0.71 -19.61 2.92
CA PHE A 40 1.11 -19.35 4.29
C PHE A 40 0.05 -19.82 5.30
N TYR A 41 -1.20 -19.41 5.12
CA TYR A 41 -2.26 -19.80 6.06
C TYR A 41 -2.55 -21.31 6.05
N TYR A 42 -2.49 -21.96 4.88
CA TYR A 42 -2.68 -23.40 4.77
C TYR A 42 -1.50 -24.21 5.32
N ARG A 43 -0.27 -23.89 4.90
CA ARG A 43 0.93 -24.71 5.21
C ARG A 43 1.60 -24.34 6.54
N VAL A 44 1.60 -23.07 6.92
CA VAL A 44 2.35 -22.59 8.10
C VAL A 44 1.43 -22.46 9.31
N VAL A 45 0.27 -21.82 9.14
CA VAL A 45 -0.71 -21.63 10.22
C VAL A 45 -1.59 -22.87 10.44
N ASN A 46 -1.61 -23.81 9.48
CA ASN A 46 -2.44 -25.02 9.50
C ASN A 46 -3.94 -24.75 9.50
N PHE A 47 -4.37 -23.68 8.82
CA PHE A 47 -5.80 -23.44 8.58
C PHE A 47 -6.33 -24.37 7.48
N SER A 48 -7.64 -24.63 7.51
CA SER A 48 -8.30 -25.29 6.38
C SER A 48 -8.21 -24.42 5.12
N ASN A 49 -8.25 -25.05 3.94
CA ASN A 49 -8.28 -24.32 2.66
C ASN A 49 -9.43 -23.31 2.60
N ALA A 50 -10.60 -23.66 3.16
CA ALA A 50 -11.75 -22.76 3.22
C ALA A 50 -11.46 -21.53 4.09
N SER A 51 -10.91 -21.72 5.28
CA SER A 51 -10.56 -20.62 6.19
C SER A 51 -9.51 -19.68 5.58
N ALA A 52 -8.47 -20.21 4.94
CA ALA A 52 -7.48 -19.40 4.23
C ALA A 52 -8.13 -18.60 3.08
N GLY A 53 -9.05 -19.22 2.33
CA GLY A 53 -9.82 -18.55 1.29
C GLY A 53 -10.72 -17.44 1.84
N TYR A 54 -11.37 -17.64 2.99
CA TYR A 54 -12.17 -16.62 3.65
C TYR A 54 -11.34 -15.42 4.09
N LEU A 55 -10.13 -15.62 4.62
CA LEU A 55 -9.22 -14.52 4.96
C LEU A 55 -8.85 -13.68 3.73
N LEU A 56 -8.52 -14.34 2.61
CA LEU A 56 -8.26 -13.64 1.35
C LEU A 56 -9.49 -12.85 0.90
N PHE A 57 -10.67 -13.47 0.94
CA PHE A 57 -11.92 -12.84 0.53
C PHE A 57 -12.28 -11.62 1.38
N ILE A 58 -12.12 -11.71 2.71
CA ILE A 58 -12.28 -10.57 3.62
C ILE A 58 -11.33 -9.44 3.22
N GLY A 59 -10.08 -9.77 2.89
CA GLY A 59 -9.12 -8.78 2.41
C GLY A 59 -9.55 -8.09 1.11
N GLN A 60 -10.13 -8.82 0.15
CA GLN A 60 -10.64 -8.22 -1.10
C GLN A 60 -11.81 -7.26 -0.84
N ILE A 61 -12.73 -7.62 0.06
CA ILE A 61 -13.83 -6.74 0.46
C ILE A 61 -13.29 -5.49 1.15
N ALA A 62 -12.35 -5.66 2.09
CA ALA A 62 -11.74 -4.55 2.80
C ALA A 62 -11.02 -3.59 1.86
N ASP A 63 -10.32 -4.10 0.85
CA ASP A 63 -9.63 -3.30 -0.17
C ASP A 63 -10.60 -2.53 -1.05
N ALA A 64 -11.68 -3.17 -1.52
CA ALA A 64 -12.70 -2.52 -2.33
C ALA A 64 -13.35 -1.34 -1.59
N ILE A 65 -13.69 -1.55 -0.30
CA ILE A 65 -14.25 -0.52 0.55
C ILE A 65 -13.22 0.59 0.80
N SER A 66 -12.00 0.22 1.21
CA SER A 66 -10.94 1.16 1.53
C SER A 66 -10.56 2.02 0.32
N THR A 67 -10.53 1.44 -0.87
CA THR A 67 -10.21 2.14 -2.12
C THR A 67 -11.18 3.29 -2.40
N VAL A 68 -12.48 3.06 -2.21
CA VAL A 68 -13.49 4.11 -2.39
C VAL A 68 -13.33 5.21 -1.34
N PHE A 69 -13.17 4.84 -0.07
CA PHE A 69 -13.00 5.81 1.02
C PHE A 69 -11.73 6.65 0.88
N VAL A 70 -10.60 6.01 0.56
CA VAL A 70 -9.31 6.67 0.37
C VAL A 70 -9.33 7.55 -0.88
N GLY A 71 -9.91 7.08 -1.99
CA GLY A 71 -10.06 7.89 -3.20
C GLY A 71 -10.80 9.19 -2.89
N TRP A 72 -11.97 9.09 -2.27
CA TRP A 72 -12.76 10.25 -1.88
C TRP A 72 -12.06 11.14 -0.83
N GLY A 73 -11.48 10.54 0.22
CA GLY A 73 -10.84 11.26 1.32
C GLY A 73 -9.55 11.97 0.90
N SER A 74 -8.71 11.30 0.12
CA SER A 74 -7.46 11.86 -0.38
C SER A 74 -7.68 13.06 -1.30
N ASP A 75 -8.79 13.10 -2.04
CA ASP A 75 -9.13 14.22 -2.90
C ASP A 75 -9.83 15.39 -2.20
N ARG A 76 -10.45 15.16 -1.04
CA ARG A 76 -11.15 16.21 -0.27
C ARG A 76 -10.28 16.89 0.78
N THR A 77 -9.19 16.25 1.21
CA THR A 77 -8.34 16.73 2.31
C THR A 77 -7.60 18.03 1.97
N ARG A 78 -8.09 19.21 2.37
CA ARG A 78 -7.51 20.50 1.95
C ARG A 78 -6.17 20.87 2.62
N THR A 79 -5.92 20.37 3.81
CA THR A 79 -4.71 20.68 4.60
C THR A 79 -3.96 19.39 4.88
N GLY A 80 -2.76 19.23 4.32
CA GLY A 80 -1.87 18.12 4.66
C GLY A 80 -1.44 18.19 6.12
N LEU A 81 -1.17 17.04 6.74
CA LEU A 81 -0.63 16.99 8.09
C LEU A 81 0.75 17.65 8.08
N CYS A 82 1.00 18.58 9.02
CA CYS A 82 2.29 19.24 9.18
C CYS A 82 2.90 19.86 7.90
N HIS A 83 2.09 20.49 7.03
CA HIS A 83 2.55 21.10 5.76
C HIS A 83 3.19 20.12 4.75
N TYR A 84 3.10 18.80 4.97
CA TYR A 84 3.75 17.79 4.13
C TYR A 84 3.03 17.56 2.77
N GLY A 85 1.93 18.27 2.52
CA GLY A 85 1.11 18.14 1.32
C GLY A 85 0.08 17.02 1.43
N ARG A 86 -1.08 17.22 0.80
CA ARG A 86 -2.26 16.35 0.88
C ARG A 86 -1.95 14.89 0.54
N ARG A 87 -1.45 14.64 -0.68
CA ARG A 87 -1.27 13.29 -1.20
C ARG A 87 -0.10 12.55 -0.53
N LYS A 88 0.97 13.27 -0.20
CA LYS A 88 2.11 12.71 0.55
C LYS A 88 1.74 12.30 1.98
N THR A 89 0.83 13.05 2.63
CA THR A 89 0.31 12.70 3.96
C THR A 89 -0.43 11.36 3.91
N TRP A 90 -1.38 11.21 2.99
CA TRP A 90 -2.14 9.96 2.85
C TRP A 90 -1.25 8.79 2.43
N HIS A 91 -0.25 9.03 1.58
CA HIS A 91 0.75 8.03 1.23
C HIS A 91 1.55 7.57 2.46
N LEU A 92 2.04 8.50 3.28
CA LEU A 92 2.78 8.20 4.50
C LEU A 92 1.95 7.39 5.50
N ILE A 93 0.67 7.76 5.68
CA ILE A 93 -0.26 6.99 6.53
C ILE A 93 -0.39 5.57 6.01
N GLY A 94 -0.57 5.39 4.69
CA GLY A 94 -0.65 4.07 4.05
C GLY A 94 0.60 3.24 4.29
N VAL A 95 1.78 3.81 4.03
CA VAL A 95 3.07 3.13 4.20
C VAL A 95 3.31 2.72 5.66
N ILE A 96 3.02 3.59 6.63
CA ILE A 96 3.15 3.26 8.06
C ILE A 96 2.18 2.12 8.43
N CYS A 97 0.94 2.19 7.94
CA CYS A 97 -0.07 1.17 8.19
C CYS A 97 0.35 -0.19 7.63
N VAL A 98 0.87 -0.23 6.39
CA VAL A 98 1.42 -1.45 5.77
C VAL A 98 2.63 -1.95 6.54
N LEU A 99 3.59 -1.09 6.88
CA LEU A 99 4.81 -1.47 7.59
C LEU A 99 4.53 -2.10 8.95
N ILE A 100 3.52 -1.59 9.66
CA ILE A 100 3.12 -2.15 10.94
C ILE A 100 2.35 -3.45 10.75
N SER A 101 1.35 -3.49 9.86
CA SER A 101 0.44 -4.65 9.74
C SER A 101 1.03 -5.85 8.99
N PHE A 102 1.84 -5.62 7.97
CA PHE A 102 2.34 -6.67 7.07
C PHE A 102 3.15 -7.76 7.80
N PRO A 103 4.08 -7.45 8.74
CA PRO A 103 4.74 -8.47 9.53
C PRO A 103 3.76 -9.32 10.36
N PHE A 104 2.67 -8.75 10.88
CA PHE A 104 1.68 -9.52 11.65
C PHE A 104 0.79 -10.41 10.77
N CYS A 105 0.61 -10.07 9.50
CA CYS A 105 -0.09 -10.92 8.53
C CYS A 105 0.68 -12.20 8.20
N PHE A 106 2.03 -12.15 8.23
CA PHE A 106 2.89 -13.28 7.83
C PHE A 106 3.76 -13.84 8.97
N ASN A 107 3.51 -13.43 10.21
CA ASN A 107 4.08 -14.09 11.38
C ASN A 107 3.06 -15.04 12.03
N LEU A 108 3.59 -16.06 12.71
CA LEU A 108 2.77 -16.89 13.60
C LEU A 108 2.17 -16.01 14.71
N CYS A 109 0.93 -16.30 15.11
CA CYS A 109 0.24 -15.50 16.10
C CYS A 109 1.05 -15.38 17.40
N ILE A 110 1.36 -14.14 17.78
CA ILE A 110 2.12 -13.84 18.99
C ILE A 110 1.15 -13.91 20.18
N GLY A 111 1.36 -14.88 21.07
CA GLY A 111 0.55 -15.05 22.29
C GLY A 111 -0.77 -15.81 22.10
N CYS A 112 -1.08 -16.33 20.89
CA CYS A 112 -2.28 -17.14 20.67
C CYS A 112 -2.03 -18.49 19.96
N LYS A 113 -0.78 -18.98 20.03
CA LYS A 113 -0.35 -20.23 19.38
C LYS A 113 -1.17 -21.46 19.79
N ASP A 114 -1.53 -21.56 21.07
CA ASP A 114 -2.32 -22.67 21.63
C ASP A 114 -3.82 -22.35 21.75
N SER A 115 -4.23 -21.15 21.31
CA SER A 115 -5.62 -20.71 21.35
C SER A 115 -6.44 -21.37 20.24
N HIS A 116 -7.76 -21.39 20.42
CA HIS A 116 -8.70 -21.95 19.45
C HIS A 116 -8.55 -21.28 18.07
N LEU A 117 -8.66 -22.07 16.99
CA LEU A 117 -8.52 -21.64 15.58
C LEU A 117 -9.33 -20.38 15.22
N TRP A 118 -10.55 -20.23 15.77
CA TRP A 118 -11.40 -19.05 15.54
C TRP A 118 -10.80 -17.75 16.08
N VAL A 119 -10.06 -17.81 17.19
CA VAL A 119 -9.37 -16.64 17.76
C VAL A 119 -8.22 -16.21 16.86
N GLN A 120 -7.44 -17.17 16.36
CA GLN A 120 -6.38 -16.92 15.38
C GLN A 120 -6.98 -16.34 14.09
N PHE A 121 -8.12 -16.85 13.64
CA PHE A 121 -8.80 -16.36 12.44
C PHE A 121 -9.19 -14.88 12.58
N ILE A 122 -9.82 -14.51 13.70
CA ILE A 122 -10.21 -13.11 13.96
C ILE A 122 -8.97 -12.21 14.06
N TYR A 123 -7.92 -12.68 14.74
CA TYR A 123 -6.64 -11.97 14.84
C TYR A 123 -6.10 -11.63 13.44
N TYR A 124 -5.97 -12.64 12.57
CA TYR A 124 -5.45 -12.43 11.22
C TYR A 124 -6.39 -11.56 10.35
N ALA A 125 -7.70 -11.75 10.46
CA ALA A 125 -8.68 -10.92 9.74
C ALA A 125 -8.55 -9.43 10.09
N LEU A 126 -8.34 -9.08 11.35
CA LEU A 126 -8.16 -7.69 11.79
C LEU A 126 -6.90 -7.06 11.18
N PHE A 127 -5.75 -7.76 11.26
CA PHE A 127 -4.50 -7.27 10.65
C PHE A 127 -4.61 -7.16 9.14
N ILE A 128 -5.29 -8.11 8.49
CA ILE A 128 -5.59 -8.07 7.06
C ILE A 128 -6.40 -6.82 6.71
N ILE A 129 -7.46 -6.50 7.45
CA ILE A 129 -8.27 -5.31 7.16
C ILE A 129 -7.42 -4.02 7.26
N ILE A 130 -6.58 -3.92 8.29
CA ILE A 130 -5.66 -2.79 8.47
C ILE A 130 -4.65 -2.73 7.32
N PHE A 131 -4.09 -3.88 6.93
CA PHE A 131 -3.16 -3.98 5.80
C PHE A 131 -3.81 -3.52 4.49
N GLN A 132 -5.03 -3.97 4.19
CA GLN A 132 -5.75 -3.60 2.97
C GLN A 132 -6.09 -2.11 2.94
N PHE A 133 -6.44 -1.51 4.09
CA PHE A 133 -6.60 -0.06 4.19
C PHE A 133 -5.29 0.68 3.89
N GLY A 134 -4.18 0.23 4.48
CA GLY A 134 -2.86 0.79 4.24
C GLY A 134 -2.42 0.66 2.77
N TRP A 135 -2.68 -0.49 2.16
CA TRP A 135 -2.41 -0.79 0.76
C TRP A 135 -3.21 0.12 -0.18
N ALA A 136 -4.52 0.28 0.06
CA ALA A 136 -5.34 1.20 -0.71
C ALA A 136 -4.82 2.66 -0.59
N CYS A 137 -4.45 3.08 0.63
CA CYS A 137 -3.82 4.37 0.88
C CYS A 137 -2.53 4.56 0.08
N SER A 138 -1.60 3.60 0.14
CA SER A 138 -0.30 3.72 -0.54
C SER A 138 -0.46 3.74 -2.05
N GLN A 139 -1.24 2.79 -2.60
CA GLN A 139 -1.37 2.60 -4.05
C GLN A 139 -2.06 3.77 -4.75
N ILE A 140 -3.22 4.18 -4.24
CA ILE A 140 -4.04 5.23 -4.88
C ILE A 140 -3.30 6.56 -4.86
N THR A 141 -2.68 6.90 -3.72
CA THR A 141 -1.96 8.17 -3.57
C THR A 141 -0.65 8.19 -4.36
N HIS A 142 0.05 7.06 -4.45
CA HIS A 142 1.26 6.92 -5.25
C HIS A 142 0.97 7.15 -6.73
N LEU A 143 -0.09 6.51 -7.26
CA LEU A 143 -0.50 6.67 -8.65
C LEU A 143 -0.98 8.09 -8.95
N ALA A 144 -1.70 8.71 -8.01
CA ALA A 144 -2.14 10.09 -8.14
C ALA A 144 -0.99 11.10 -8.09
N MET A 145 0.10 10.80 -7.37
CA MET A 145 1.25 11.69 -7.22
C MET A 145 1.97 11.95 -8.54
N ILE A 146 2.00 10.99 -9.46
CA ILE A 146 2.61 11.15 -10.80
C ILE A 146 2.10 12.40 -11.52
N ASN A 147 0.80 12.67 -11.42
CA ASN A 147 0.17 13.81 -12.10
C ASN A 147 0.56 15.16 -11.49
N ASP A 148 0.97 15.17 -10.22
CA ASP A 148 1.38 16.36 -9.48
C ASP A 148 2.90 16.59 -9.57
N LEU A 149 3.70 15.58 -9.90
CA LEU A 149 5.17 15.70 -9.99
C LEU A 149 5.64 16.37 -11.29
N THR A 150 4.89 16.25 -12.39
CA THR A 150 5.26 16.88 -13.66
C THR A 150 4.01 17.23 -14.47
N HIS A 151 4.07 18.40 -15.11
CA HIS A 151 3.03 18.88 -16.04
C HIS A 151 3.32 18.49 -17.51
N LYS A 152 4.51 17.95 -17.79
CA LYS A 152 4.94 17.56 -19.15
C LYS A 152 4.54 16.11 -19.42
N ASP A 153 3.74 15.88 -20.46
CA ASP A 153 3.28 14.54 -20.80
C ASP A 153 4.43 13.56 -21.13
N GLY A 154 5.52 14.05 -21.72
CA GLY A 154 6.71 13.22 -21.99
C GLY A 154 7.39 12.69 -20.72
N GLU A 155 7.45 13.47 -19.65
CA GLU A 155 8.02 13.03 -18.37
C GLU A 155 7.07 12.12 -17.59
N ARG A 156 5.75 12.32 -17.73
CA ARG A 156 4.74 11.38 -17.19
C ARG A 156 4.85 10.00 -17.82
N VAL A 157 5.11 9.93 -19.13
CA VAL A 157 5.34 8.68 -19.86
C VAL A 157 6.66 8.04 -19.42
N ALA A 158 7.72 8.83 -19.23
CA ALA A 158 8.99 8.32 -18.71
C ALA A 158 8.84 7.74 -17.29
N LEU A 159 8.19 8.46 -16.37
CA LEU A 159 7.95 7.98 -14.99
C LEU A 159 7.09 6.73 -14.92
N ASN A 160 6.10 6.58 -15.81
CA ASN A 160 5.33 5.35 -15.94
C ASN A 160 6.14 4.19 -16.53
N SER A 161 7.22 4.46 -17.26
CA SER A 161 8.12 3.42 -17.77
C SER A 161 9.14 2.96 -16.72
N TYR A 162 9.40 3.77 -15.69
CA TYR A 162 10.32 3.47 -14.59
C TYR A 162 9.64 2.80 -13.38
N ARG A 163 8.32 2.57 -13.45
CA ARG A 163 7.56 1.80 -12.47
C ARG A 163 7.57 0.33 -12.90
#